data_AF-A0A6G3ZE14-F1
#
_entry.id   AF-A0A6G3ZE14-F1
#
_cell.length_a   1.000
_cell.length_b   1.000
_cell.length_c   1.000
_cell.angle_alpha   90.00
_cell.angle_beta   90.00
_cell.angle_gamma   90.00
#
_symmetry.space_group_name_H-M   'P 1'
#
loop_
_entity.id
_entity.type
_entity.pdbx_description
1 polymer ?
#
loop_
_entity_poly.entity_id
_entity_poly.type
_entity_poly.pdbx_seq_one_letter_code
_entity_poly.pdbx_strand_id
1 'polypeptide(L)'
;MEIRRTTLRDRIVSALSNASSALPFVLAGWEGGSAAFDLVDEYSDIDLNFLLDGANAEEPFYAAVQLALEEVSPVVACHSEPPGRYFKLAPSRDFLLVDVCVFQKGDYVEYLDPERHGKLQPLFDKGEWLRFKPSERDSQETRRAKR
;
A
#
# COMPACT_ATOMS: atom_id res chain seq x y z
N MET A 1 -3.65 22.46 -24.23
CA MET A 1 -3.02 21.22 -23.75
C MET A 1 -2.60 21.50 -22.31
N GLU A 2 -3.43 21.08 -21.37
CA GLU A 2 -3.21 21.38 -19.95
C GLU A 2 -2.15 20.44 -19.40
N ILE A 3 -0.97 20.97 -19.08
CA ILE A 3 0.09 20.22 -18.44
C ILE A 3 -0.39 19.96 -17.01
N ARG A 4 -0.96 18.77 -16.75
CA ARG A 4 -1.32 18.36 -15.38
C ARG A 4 -0.04 18.39 -14.54
N ARG A 5 0.00 19.26 -13.53
CA ARG A 5 1.07 19.24 -12.53
C ARG A 5 0.90 17.98 -11.69
N THR A 6 1.92 17.13 -11.68
CA THR A 6 2.02 15.97 -10.79
C THR A 6 1.91 16.40 -9.33
N THR A 7 0.99 15.81 -8.58
CA THR A 7 0.77 16.14 -7.17
C THR A 7 1.85 15.51 -6.28
N LEU A 8 1.93 15.92 -5.01
CA LEU A 8 2.82 15.26 -4.05
C LEU A 8 2.44 13.78 -3.87
N ARG A 9 1.14 13.46 -3.82
CA ARG A 9 0.63 12.08 -3.78
C ARG A 9 1.18 11.26 -4.96
N ASP A 10 0.99 11.77 -6.19
CA ASP A 10 1.44 11.07 -7.40
C ASP A 10 2.96 10.82 -7.37
N ARG A 11 3.75 11.77 -6.85
CA ARG A 11 5.21 11.61 -6.71
C ARG A 11 5.57 10.52 -5.70
N ILE A 12 4.90 10.48 -4.54
CA ILE A 12 5.11 9.47 -3.50
C ILE A 12 4.77 8.08 -4.03
N VAL A 13 3.56 7.92 -4.60
CA VAL A 13 3.08 6.65 -5.15
C VAL A 13 4.03 6.15 -6.25
N SER A 14 4.45 7.05 -7.15
CA SER A 14 5.38 6.70 -8.23
C SER A 14 6.76 6.29 -7.69
N ALA A 15 7.31 7.02 -6.72
CA ALA A 15 8.61 6.71 -6.13
C ALA A 15 8.60 5.33 -5.46
N LEU A 16 7.57 5.04 -4.66
CA LEU A 16 7.46 3.78 -3.94
C LEU A 16 7.16 2.61 -4.88
N SER A 17 6.32 2.81 -5.90
CA SER A 17 6.08 1.81 -6.94
C SER A 17 7.37 1.45 -7.68
N ASN A 18 8.16 2.44 -8.09
CA ASN A 18 9.41 2.24 -8.81
C ASN A 18 10.46 1.53 -7.93
N ALA A 19 10.69 2.03 -6.72
CA ALA A 19 11.66 1.45 -5.79
C ALA A 19 11.29 0.01 -5.42
N SER A 20 10.01 -0.24 -5.10
CA SER A 20 9.55 -1.56 -4.66
C SER A 20 9.50 -2.58 -5.80
N SER A 21 9.07 -2.17 -7.00
CA SER A 21 9.02 -3.08 -8.16
C SER A 21 10.41 -3.53 -8.62
N ALA A 22 11.47 -2.77 -8.33
CA ALA A 22 12.85 -3.17 -8.61
C ALA A 22 13.38 -4.28 -7.67
N LEU A 23 12.79 -4.44 -6.48
CA LEU A 23 13.23 -5.43 -5.49
C LEU A 23 12.76 -6.84 -5.86
N PRO A 24 13.65 -7.86 -5.92
CA PRO A 24 13.30 -9.19 -6.39
C PRO A 24 12.33 -9.95 -5.46
N PHE A 25 12.34 -9.62 -4.16
CA PHE A 25 11.49 -10.25 -3.14
C PHE A 25 10.13 -9.55 -2.98
N VAL A 26 9.85 -8.47 -3.72
CA VAL A 26 8.54 -7.81 -3.72
C VAL A 26 7.75 -8.32 -4.92
N LEU A 27 6.61 -8.98 -4.66
CA LEU A 27 5.81 -9.66 -5.66
C LEU A 27 4.75 -8.76 -6.30
N ALA A 28 4.11 -7.90 -5.51
CA ALA A 28 3.06 -7.00 -5.95
C ALA A 28 2.93 -5.79 -5.00
N GLY A 29 2.30 -4.73 -5.48
CA GLY A 29 1.94 -3.56 -4.68
C GLY A 29 0.60 -2.97 -5.11
N TRP A 30 -0.19 -2.44 -4.18
CA TRP A 30 -1.50 -1.83 -4.44
C TRP A 30 -1.83 -0.70 -3.46
N GLU A 31 -2.65 0.25 -3.91
CA GLU A 31 -3.27 1.23 -3.00
C GLU A 31 -4.52 0.64 -2.34
N GLY A 32 -4.66 0.90 -1.04
CA GLY A 32 -5.83 0.57 -0.23
C GLY A 32 -6.62 1.83 0.17
N GLY A 33 -7.30 1.73 1.31
CA GLY A 33 -7.98 2.85 1.96
C GLY A 33 -8.86 3.69 1.03
N SER A 34 -8.82 5.01 1.18
CA SER A 34 -9.66 5.93 0.41
C SER A 34 -9.51 5.78 -1.10
N ALA A 35 -8.32 5.39 -1.60
CA ALA A 35 -8.09 5.15 -3.03
C ALA A 35 -8.88 3.93 -3.54
N ALA A 36 -8.99 2.87 -2.75
CA ALA A 36 -9.76 1.69 -3.13
C ALA A 36 -11.27 1.94 -3.20
N PHE A 37 -11.77 2.97 -2.50
CA PHE A 37 -13.19 3.34 -2.51
C PHE A 37 -13.53 4.52 -3.45
N ASP A 38 -12.55 5.07 -4.17
CA ASP A 38 -12.71 6.29 -4.99
C ASP A 38 -13.16 7.51 -4.14
N LEU A 39 -12.61 7.62 -2.92
CA LEU A 39 -12.95 8.64 -1.92
C LEU A 39 -11.75 9.53 -1.53
N VAL A 40 -10.68 9.54 -2.33
CA VAL A 40 -9.48 10.35 -2.05
C VAL A 40 -9.82 11.84 -2.06
N ASP A 41 -9.43 12.52 -1.00
CA ASP A 41 -9.58 13.96 -0.82
C ASP A 41 -8.30 14.61 -0.27
N GLU A 42 -8.39 15.87 0.16
CA GLU A 42 -7.25 16.61 0.69
C GLU A 42 -6.78 16.21 2.09
N TYR A 43 -7.59 15.44 2.82
CA TYR A 43 -7.32 14.97 4.18
C TYR A 43 -6.89 13.51 4.20
N SER A 44 -6.99 12.83 3.07
CA SER A 44 -6.62 11.43 2.91
C SER A 44 -5.11 11.21 3.07
N ASP A 45 -4.78 10.15 3.79
CA ASP A 45 -3.50 9.47 3.78
C ASP A 45 -3.28 8.69 2.46
N ILE A 46 -2.13 8.02 2.36
CA ILE A 46 -1.76 7.16 1.25
C ILE A 46 -1.49 5.75 1.78
N ASP A 47 -2.49 4.87 1.68
CA ASP A 47 -2.37 3.45 2.03
C ASP A 47 -1.70 2.64 0.91
N LEU A 48 -0.46 2.22 1.12
CA LEU A 48 0.32 1.42 0.19
C LEU A 48 0.61 0.06 0.79
N ASN A 49 0.25 -0.98 0.06
CA ASN A 49 0.36 -2.36 0.51
C ASN A 49 1.30 -3.13 -0.42
N PHE A 50 2.18 -3.95 0.15
CA PHE A 50 3.18 -4.72 -0.61
C PHE A 50 3.23 -6.17 -0.19
N LEU A 51 3.25 -7.07 -1.18
CA LEU A 51 3.40 -8.50 -0.97
C LEU A 51 4.86 -8.90 -1.08
N LEU A 52 5.43 -9.45 -0.01
CA LEU A 52 6.82 -9.90 0.06
C LEU A 52 6.93 -11.43 0.01
N ASP A 53 8.01 -11.94 -0.57
CA ASP A 53 8.42 -13.35 -0.57
C ASP A 53 9.86 -13.46 -0.08
N GLY A 54 10.01 -13.70 1.23
CA GLY A 54 11.33 -13.93 1.82
C GLY A 54 11.35 -13.71 3.33
N ALA A 55 11.94 -14.66 4.05
CA ALA A 55 12.23 -14.49 5.48
C ALA A 55 13.15 -13.27 5.66
N ASN A 56 12.76 -12.35 6.55
CA ASN A 56 13.49 -11.11 6.85
C ASN A 56 13.58 -10.10 5.69
N ALA A 57 12.68 -10.17 4.69
CA ALA A 57 12.62 -9.20 3.60
C ALA A 57 12.11 -7.80 4.01
N GLU A 58 11.48 -7.70 5.18
CA GLU A 58 10.80 -6.50 5.67
C GLU A 58 11.73 -5.32 5.97
N GLU A 59 12.83 -5.53 6.71
CA GLU A 59 13.77 -4.43 6.99
C GLU A 59 14.48 -3.90 5.73
N PRO A 60 15.01 -4.76 4.83
CA PRO A 60 15.53 -4.29 3.54
C PRO A 60 14.48 -3.57 2.69
N PHE A 61 13.22 -4.03 2.73
CA PHE A 61 12.11 -3.36 2.06
C PHE A 61 11.91 -1.94 2.60
N TYR A 62 11.76 -1.78 3.92
CA TYR A 62 11.54 -0.47 4.52
C TYR A 62 12.75 0.46 4.38
N ALA A 63 13.97 -0.05 4.34
CA ALA A 63 15.15 0.74 4.03
C ALA A 63 15.06 1.35 2.61
N ALA A 64 14.61 0.57 1.63
CA ALA A 64 14.38 1.07 0.27
C ALA A 64 13.23 2.08 0.21
N VAL A 65 12.14 1.84 0.95
CA VAL A 65 11.01 2.79 1.08
C VAL A 65 11.46 4.12 1.68
N GLN A 66 12.21 4.10 2.78
CA GLN A 66 12.75 5.31 3.41
C GLN A 66 13.56 6.15 2.42
N LEU A 67 14.50 5.53 1.69
CA LEU A 67 15.30 6.21 0.68
C LEU A 67 14.43 6.82 -0.42
N ALA A 68 13.46 6.06 -0.94
CA ALA A 68 12.56 6.53 -1.98
C ALA A 68 11.67 7.71 -1.51
N LEU A 69 11.22 7.69 -0.25
CA LEU A 69 10.48 8.83 0.34
C LEU A 69 11.38 10.06 0.47
N GLU A 70 12.62 9.89 0.96
CA GLU A 70 13.58 10.99 1.12
C GLU A 70 13.95 11.66 -0.21
N GLU A 71 13.96 10.93 -1.32
CA GLU A 71 14.12 11.50 -2.67
C GLU A 71 12.93 12.40 -3.08
N VAL A 72 11.74 12.11 -2.57
CA VAL A 72 10.54 12.92 -2.83
C VAL A 72 10.50 14.14 -1.91
N SER A 73 10.71 13.92 -0.60
CA SER A 73 10.65 14.92 0.46
C SER A 73 11.25 14.36 1.76
N PRO A 74 11.91 15.18 2.60
CA PRO A 74 12.44 14.73 3.88
C PRO A 74 11.42 13.99 4.75
N VAL A 75 11.78 12.81 5.26
CA VAL A 75 11.02 12.09 6.28
C VAL A 75 11.32 12.70 7.64
N VAL A 76 10.29 13.15 8.36
CA VAL A 76 10.43 13.83 9.67
C VAL A 76 9.95 12.98 10.84
N ALA A 77 9.15 11.96 10.58
CA ALA A 77 8.77 10.96 11.57
C ALA A 77 8.49 9.63 10.88
N CYS A 78 8.78 8.55 11.60
CA CYS A 78 8.43 7.18 11.22
C CYS A 78 7.95 6.44 12.48
N HIS A 79 6.87 5.68 12.35
CA HIS A 79 6.34 4.84 13.41
C HIS A 79 6.09 3.43 12.86
N SER A 80 6.48 2.40 13.62
CA SER A 80 6.32 0.99 13.23
C SER A 80 5.29 0.33 14.14
N GLU A 81 4.20 -0.17 13.55
CA GLU A 81 3.18 -0.95 14.24
C GLU A 81 2.64 -1.98 13.22
N PRO A 82 2.62 -3.29 13.54
CA PRO A 82 2.12 -4.30 12.60
C PRO A 82 0.71 -3.96 12.09
N PRO A 83 0.44 -4.10 10.78
CA PRO A 83 1.27 -4.75 9.75
C PRO A 83 2.20 -3.79 8.96
N GLY A 84 2.48 -2.58 9.45
CA GLY A 84 3.08 -1.53 8.63
C GLY A 84 4.06 -0.58 9.30
N ARG A 85 4.55 0.37 8.48
CA ARG A 85 5.22 1.59 8.94
C ARG A 85 4.52 2.81 8.39
N TYR A 86 4.39 3.81 9.24
CA TYR A 86 3.74 5.09 8.97
C TYR A 86 4.81 6.16 8.84
N PHE A 87 4.80 6.90 7.74
CA PHE A 87 5.78 7.93 7.46
C PHE A 87 5.14 9.31 7.37
N LYS A 88 5.80 10.30 7.98
CA LYS A 88 5.48 11.71 7.85
C LYS A 88 6.59 12.42 7.08
N LEU A 89 6.23 13.17 6.04
CA LEU A 89 7.17 13.90 5.19
C LEU A 89 7.08 15.42 5.45
N ALA A 90 8.11 16.19 5.13
CA ALA A 90 8.12 17.65 5.23
C ALA A 90 8.53 18.35 3.93
N PRO A 91 7.96 19.53 3.60
CA PRO A 91 6.69 20.03 4.12
C PRO A 91 5.55 19.23 3.48
N SER A 92 4.86 18.42 4.27
CA SER A 92 3.58 17.85 3.86
C SER A 92 2.44 18.67 4.47
N ARG A 93 1.22 18.48 3.97
CA ARG A 93 0.02 19.01 4.63
C ARG A 93 -0.08 18.39 6.03
N ASP A 94 -0.71 19.10 6.96
CA ASP A 94 -0.81 18.68 8.37
C ASP A 94 -1.31 17.24 8.53
N PHE A 95 -2.20 16.80 7.63
CA PHE A 95 -2.85 15.47 7.69
C PHE A 95 -2.23 14.39 6.81
N LEU A 96 -1.31 14.72 5.88
CA LEU A 96 -0.77 13.70 4.98
C LEU A 96 0.14 12.72 5.74
N LEU A 97 -0.26 11.45 5.78
CA LEU A 97 0.55 10.30 6.20
C LEU A 97 0.72 9.34 5.03
N VAL A 98 1.82 8.60 5.03
CA VAL A 98 2.08 7.51 4.08
C VAL A 98 2.15 6.22 4.85
N ASP A 99 1.18 5.36 4.63
CA ASP A 99 0.99 4.11 5.36
C ASP A 99 1.52 3.00 4.48
N VAL A 100 2.57 2.32 4.92
CA VAL A 100 3.23 1.27 4.14
C VAL A 100 3.09 -0.05 4.87
N CYS A 101 2.14 -0.87 4.43
CA CYS A 101 1.86 -2.18 4.97
C CYS A 101 2.57 -3.28 4.17
N VAL A 102 3.10 -4.27 4.86
CA VAL A 102 3.74 -5.45 4.24
C VAL A 102 2.95 -6.71 4.58
N PHE A 103 2.77 -7.54 3.57
CA PHE A 103 2.15 -8.85 3.73
C PHE A 103 3.11 -9.92 3.28
N GLN A 104 3.11 -11.05 3.98
CA GLN A 104 3.88 -12.22 3.57
C GLN A 104 3.06 -13.09 2.63
N LYS A 105 3.75 -13.73 1.69
CA LYS A 105 3.15 -14.74 0.81
C LYS A 105 2.38 -15.79 1.60
N GLY A 106 1.08 -15.88 1.31
CA GLY A 106 0.15 -16.81 1.96
C GLY A 106 -0.81 -16.17 2.97
N ASP A 107 -0.51 -14.97 3.46
CA ASP A 107 -1.30 -14.28 4.49
C ASP A 107 -1.71 -12.87 4.05
N TYR A 108 -2.40 -12.79 2.90
CA TYR A 108 -2.79 -11.51 2.30
C TYR A 108 -4.14 -11.55 1.55
N VAL A 109 -4.67 -12.74 1.26
CA VAL A 109 -5.81 -12.92 0.35
C VAL A 109 -7.08 -12.24 0.87
N GLU A 110 -7.28 -12.20 2.19
CA GLU A 110 -8.44 -11.52 2.77
C GLU A 110 -8.40 -10.00 2.60
N TYR A 111 -7.20 -9.42 2.50
CA TYR A 111 -6.98 -8.00 2.24
C TYR A 111 -7.25 -7.59 0.79
N LEU A 112 -7.53 -8.57 -0.08
CA LEU A 112 -7.97 -8.34 -1.45
C LEU A 112 -9.51 -8.42 -1.59
N ASP A 113 -10.25 -8.74 -0.52
CA ASP A 113 -11.71 -8.85 -0.56
C ASP A 113 -12.33 -7.46 -0.84
N PRO A 114 -12.96 -7.26 -2.01
CA PRO A 114 -13.45 -5.95 -2.40
C PRO A 114 -14.63 -5.46 -1.55
N GLU A 115 -15.35 -6.35 -0.87
CA GLU A 115 -16.43 -5.95 0.05
C GLU A 115 -15.89 -5.26 1.31
N ARG A 116 -14.67 -5.62 1.74
CA ARG A 116 -14.04 -5.09 2.95
C ARG A 116 -13.05 -3.97 2.64
N HIS A 117 -12.30 -4.13 1.57
CA HIS A 117 -11.13 -3.31 1.28
C HIS A 117 -11.30 -2.42 0.05
N GLY A 118 -12.47 -2.42 -0.57
CA GLY A 118 -12.76 -1.63 -1.75
C GLY A 118 -12.19 -2.22 -3.04
N LYS A 119 -12.35 -1.50 -4.14
CA LYS A 119 -11.82 -1.94 -5.43
C LYS A 119 -10.31 -1.76 -5.43
N LEU A 120 -9.60 -2.87 -5.53
CA LEU A 120 -8.15 -2.92 -5.57
C LEU A 120 -7.57 -1.99 -6.67
N GLN A 121 -6.56 -1.19 -6.30
CA GLN A 121 -5.86 -0.26 -7.19
C GLN A 121 -4.39 -0.72 -7.35
N PRO A 122 -4.05 -1.53 -8.37
CA PRO A 122 -2.70 -2.07 -8.52
C PRO A 122 -1.67 -0.97 -8.80
N LEU A 123 -0.53 -1.00 -8.09
CA LEU A 123 0.68 -0.27 -8.48
C LEU A 123 1.49 -1.09 -9.50
N PHE A 124 1.68 -2.38 -9.20
CA PHE A 124 2.29 -3.38 -10.06
C PHE A 124 1.95 -4.79 -9.56
N ASP A 125 2.03 -5.78 -10.46
CA ASP A 125 1.82 -7.19 -10.13
C ASP A 125 2.75 -8.06 -10.98
N LYS A 126 3.74 -8.73 -10.37
CA LYS A 126 4.75 -9.52 -11.09
C LYS A 126 4.31 -10.95 -11.40
N GLY A 127 3.13 -11.37 -10.96
CA GLY A 127 2.74 -12.79 -11.05
C GLY A 127 1.25 -13.07 -10.89
N GLU A 128 0.40 -12.08 -11.17
CA GLU A 128 -1.05 -12.15 -10.99
C GLU A 128 -1.48 -12.41 -9.52
N TRP A 129 -0.68 -11.94 -8.57
CA TRP A 129 -0.90 -12.08 -7.13
C TRP A 129 -2.13 -11.33 -6.65
N LEU A 130 -2.52 -10.24 -7.32
CA LEU A 130 -3.63 -9.39 -6.90
C LEU A 130 -5.00 -9.89 -7.40
N ARG A 131 -5.05 -11.09 -7.98
CA ARG A 131 -6.30 -11.74 -8.36
C ARG A 131 -7.01 -12.28 -7.12
N PHE A 132 -7.97 -11.52 -6.62
CA PHE A 132 -8.93 -12.05 -5.65
C PHE A 132 -9.72 -13.19 -6.29
N LYS A 133 -9.60 -14.39 -5.72
CA LYS A 133 -10.51 -15.50 -5.95
C LYS A 133 -11.33 -15.63 -4.67
N PRO A 134 -12.65 -15.37 -4.71
CA PRO A 134 -13.50 -15.67 -3.57
C PRO A 134 -13.23 -17.11 -3.14
N SER A 135 -12.82 -17.34 -1.90
CA SER A 135 -12.82 -18.70 -1.39
C SER A 135 -14.27 -19.19 -1.42
N GLU A 136 -14.52 -20.42 -1.87
CA GLU A 136 -15.85 -21.08 -1.78
C GLU A 136 -16.37 -21.21 -0.33
N ARG A 137 -15.57 -20.79 0.67
CA ARG A 137 -15.91 -20.80 2.09
C ARG A 137 -16.50 -19.46 2.54
N ASP A 138 -17.81 -19.53 2.75
CA ASP A 138 -18.64 -18.64 3.55
C ASP A 138 -18.69 -17.18 3.07
N SER A 139 -19.78 -16.87 2.39
CA SER A 139 -20.31 -15.52 2.27
C SER A 139 -20.31 -14.82 3.64
N GLN A 140 -20.13 -13.51 3.66
CA GLN A 140 -20.03 -12.73 4.89
C GLN A 140 -21.27 -12.86 5.80
N GLU A 141 -22.45 -13.16 5.23
CA GLU A 141 -23.67 -13.50 5.98
C GLU A 141 -23.44 -14.65 6.96
N THR A 142 -22.70 -15.68 6.53
CA THR A 142 -22.41 -16.88 7.33
C THR A 142 -21.43 -16.58 8.48
N ARG A 143 -20.57 -15.56 8.32
CA ARG A 143 -19.61 -15.12 9.36
C ARG A 143 -20.24 -14.16 10.38
N ARG A 144 -21.21 -13.33 9.95
CA ARG A 144 -21.97 -12.45 10.85
C ARG A 144 -22.95 -13.23 11.73
N ALA A 145 -23.52 -14.34 11.23
CA ALA A 145 -24.43 -15.18 11.99
C ALA A 145 -23.78 -16.02 13.12
N LYS A 146 -22.44 -16.03 13.21
CA LYS A 146 -21.67 -16.76 14.24
C LYS A 146 -21.10 -15.84 15.34
N ARG A 147 -21.37 -14.54 15.31
CA ARG A 147 -20.98 -13.58 16.35
C ARG A 147 -22.09 -13.38 17.38
#